data_AF-A0A1Y5F6Q3-F1
#
_entry.id   AF-A0A1Y5F6Q3-F1
#
_cell.length_a   1.000
_cell.length_b   1.000
_cell.length_c   1.000
_cell.angle_alpha   90.00
_cell.angle_beta   90.00
_cell.angle_gamma   90.00
#
_symmetry.space_group_name_H-M   'P 1'
#
loop_
_entity.id
_entity.type
_entity.pdbx_description
1 polymer ?
#
loop_
_entity_poly.entity_id
_entity_poly.type
_entity_poly.pdbx_seq_one_letter_code
_entity_poly.pdbx_strand_id
1 'polypeptide(L)'
;MDSGRFLFNFEETDKDELFKIFREKVENFFKWYSNFHNQDPIAYVELFTNDTSCEDGCHIPIDYHVSVIDLLIDKKKLLLLLKEQAEKYRMTIEIKPEED
;
A
#
# COMPACT_ATOMS: atom_id res chain seq x y z
N MET A 1 -18.07 -5.07 4.68
CA MET A 1 -17.77 -4.03 3.67
C MET A 1 -16.27 -4.01 3.51
N ASP A 2 -15.76 -4.64 2.45
CA ASP A 2 -14.32 -4.83 2.25
C ASP A 2 -13.70 -3.50 1.81
N SER A 3 -12.83 -2.95 2.64
CA SER A 3 -12.35 -1.58 2.57
C SER A 3 -10.90 -1.59 2.05
N GLY A 4 -10.68 -1.25 0.77
CA GLY A 4 -9.36 -0.87 0.25
C GLY A 4 -8.25 -1.94 0.23
N ARG A 5 -8.56 -3.23 0.43
CA ARG A 5 -7.55 -4.30 0.40
C ARG A 5 -7.32 -4.78 -1.04
N PHE A 6 -6.05 -4.76 -1.48
CA PHE A 6 -5.63 -5.24 -2.78
C PHE A 6 -4.63 -6.39 -2.61
N LEU A 7 -4.93 -7.55 -3.21
CA LEU A 7 -4.08 -8.75 -3.18
C LEU A 7 -3.20 -8.81 -4.43
N PHE A 8 -1.95 -9.25 -4.27
CA PHE A 8 -0.95 -9.38 -5.34
C PHE A 8 -0.27 -10.76 -5.23
N ASN A 9 0.05 -11.38 -6.37
CA ASN A 9 0.83 -12.62 -6.45
C ASN A 9 2.16 -12.33 -7.17
N PHE A 10 3.27 -12.85 -6.65
CA PHE A 10 4.65 -12.42 -6.96
C PHE A 10 5.45 -13.42 -7.80
N GLU A 11 4.93 -14.62 -8.08
CA GLU A 11 5.73 -15.74 -8.59
C GLU A 11 6.42 -15.51 -9.96
N GLU A 12 5.94 -14.57 -10.80
CA GLU A 12 6.48 -14.37 -12.16
C GLU A 12 6.67 -12.90 -12.59
N THR A 13 6.55 -11.93 -11.68
CA THR A 13 6.48 -10.50 -12.04
C THR A 13 7.78 -9.74 -11.74
N ASP A 14 8.33 -9.07 -12.75
CA ASP A 14 9.51 -8.19 -12.58
C ASP A 14 9.18 -6.95 -11.70
N LYS A 15 10.18 -6.37 -11.04
CA LYS A 15 10.00 -5.25 -10.11
C LYS A 15 9.32 -4.03 -10.75
N ASP A 16 9.63 -3.75 -12.02
CA ASP A 16 9.03 -2.63 -12.75
C ASP A 16 7.57 -2.90 -13.11
N GLU A 17 7.23 -4.13 -13.47
CA GLU A 17 5.86 -4.55 -13.73
C GLU A 17 5.04 -4.54 -12.43
N LEU A 18 5.64 -4.96 -11.32
CA LEU A 18 5.04 -4.90 -10.00
C LEU A 18 4.68 -3.47 -9.61
N PHE A 19 5.61 -2.53 -9.80
CA PHE A 19 5.37 -1.13 -9.50
C PHE A 19 4.25 -0.55 -10.38
N LYS A 20 4.15 -0.99 -11.64
CA LYS A 20 3.07 -0.59 -12.54
C LYS A 20 1.70 -1.09 -12.05
N ILE A 21 1.59 -2.37 -11.67
CA ILE A 21 0.34 -2.94 -11.14
C ILE A 21 -0.04 -2.23 -9.84
N PHE A 22 0.93 -1.99 -8.95
CA PHE A 22 0.71 -1.24 -7.72
C PHE A 22 0.19 0.18 -7.99
N ARG A 23 0.84 0.93 -8.89
CA ARG A 23 0.39 2.26 -9.34
C ARG A 23 -1.05 2.23 -9.81
N GLU A 24 -1.43 1.22 -10.60
CA GLU A 24 -2.78 1.07 -11.11
C GLU A 24 -3.80 0.79 -9.99
N LYS A 25 -3.44 0.01 -8.97
CA LYS A 25 -4.31 -0.21 -7.81
C LYS A 25 -4.49 1.05 -6.96
N VAL A 26 -3.41 1.79 -6.71
CA VAL A 26 -3.49 3.08 -6.00
C VAL A 26 -4.38 4.03 -6.78
N GLU A 27 -4.20 4.16 -8.10
CA GLU A 27 -5.06 5.00 -8.94
C GLU A 27 -6.53 4.56 -8.88
N ASN A 28 -6.80 3.26 -8.95
CA ASN A 28 -8.16 2.73 -8.84
C ASN A 28 -8.80 3.06 -7.48
N PHE A 29 -8.02 2.99 -6.39
CA PHE A 29 -8.49 3.39 -5.06
C PHE A 29 -8.84 4.88 -5.03
N PHE A 30 -7.93 5.75 -5.46
CA PHE A 30 -8.18 7.20 -5.47
C PHE A 30 -9.38 7.56 -6.36
N LYS A 31 -9.49 6.94 -7.54
CA LYS A 31 -10.65 7.11 -8.43
C LYS A 31 -11.95 6.69 -7.73
N TRP A 32 -11.96 5.52 -7.10
CA TRP A 32 -13.14 5.04 -6.38
C TRP A 32 -13.50 5.96 -5.22
N TYR A 33 -12.53 6.31 -4.38
CA TYR A 33 -12.70 7.12 -3.18
C TYR A 33 -13.06 8.58 -3.50
N SER A 34 -12.64 9.09 -4.66
CA SER A 34 -13.02 10.43 -5.15
C SER A 34 -14.52 10.60 -5.40
N ASN A 35 -15.29 9.51 -5.52
CA ASN A 35 -16.75 9.58 -5.74
C ASN A 35 -17.55 9.83 -4.46
N PHE A 36 -16.93 9.75 -3.28
CA PHE A 36 -17.60 9.96 -2.01
C PHE A 36 -17.67 11.46 -1.67
N HIS A 37 -18.77 11.92 -1.07
CA HIS A 37 -18.94 13.33 -0.70
C HIS A 37 -18.23 13.72 0.60
N ASN A 38 -18.03 12.77 1.51
CA ASN A 38 -17.30 12.98 2.77
C ASN A 38 -16.03 12.14 2.71
N GLN A 39 -14.95 12.75 2.22
CA GLN A 39 -13.63 12.11 2.13
C GLN A 39 -12.81 12.55 3.33
N ASP A 40 -12.54 11.62 4.24
CA ASP A 40 -11.50 11.82 5.23
C ASP A 40 -10.12 11.75 4.55
N PRO A 41 -9.14 12.53 5.04
CA PRO A 41 -7.77 12.46 4.54
C PRO A 41 -7.21 11.04 4.64
N ILE A 42 -6.46 10.62 3.62
CA ILE A 42 -5.74 9.34 3.68
C ILE A 42 -4.60 9.50 4.68
N ALA A 43 -4.71 8.85 5.83
CA ALA A 43 -3.77 9.00 6.95
C ALA A 43 -2.73 7.89 7.05
N TYR A 44 -3.05 6.69 6.57
CA TYR A 44 -2.21 5.50 6.67
C TYR A 44 -2.22 4.73 5.36
N VAL A 45 -1.03 4.26 4.94
CA VAL A 45 -0.86 3.37 3.80
C VAL A 45 0.12 2.29 4.21
N GLU A 46 -0.35 1.05 4.24
CA GLU A 46 0.44 -0.11 4.64
C GLU A 46 0.54 -1.08 3.46
N LEU A 47 1.72 -1.66 3.29
CA LEU A 47 1.96 -2.74 2.35
C LEU A 47 2.66 -3.85 3.13
N PHE A 48 1.97 -4.96 3.32
CA PHE A 48 2.47 -6.09 4.11
C PHE A 48 2.36 -7.41 3.33
N THR A 49 3.19 -8.37 3.71
CA THR A 49 3.09 -9.75 3.25
C THR A 49 2.80 -10.67 4.43
N ASN A 50 1.99 -11.70 4.16
CA ASN A 50 1.78 -12.83 5.07
C ASN A 50 2.58 -14.05 4.64
N ASP A 51 3.22 -14.00 3.46
CA ASP A 51 4.02 -15.09 2.92
C ASP A 51 5.45 -15.00 3.46
N THR A 52 5.58 -15.27 4.75
CA THR A 52 6.87 -15.31 5.45
C THR A 52 6.95 -16.57 6.28
N SER A 53 8.13 -17.19 6.28
CA SER A 53 8.44 -18.32 7.13
C SER A 53 9.66 -17.99 7.97
N CYS A 54 9.67 -18.49 9.20
CA CYS A 54 10.81 -18.34 10.09
C CYS A 54 11.74 -19.54 9.93
N GLU A 55 12.99 -19.30 9.50
CA GLU A 55 13.98 -20.38 9.28
C GLU A 55 14.25 -21.20 10.55
N ASP A 56 14.23 -20.55 11.71
CA ASP A 56 14.48 -21.19 13.02
C ASP A 56 13.20 -21.71 13.71
N GLY A 57 12.07 -21.76 13.01
CA GLY A 57 10.80 -22.26 13.55
C GLY A 57 10.19 -21.37 14.64
N CYS A 58 10.50 -20.08 14.65
CA CYS A 58 9.91 -19.14 15.60
C CYS A 58 8.39 -19.04 15.44
N HIS A 59 7.69 -18.85 16.56
CA HIS A 59 6.25 -18.65 16.57
C HIS A 59 5.94 -17.25 16.01
N ILE A 60 5.38 -17.19 14.80
CA ILE A 60 4.89 -15.95 14.20
C ILE A 60 3.44 -15.75 14.69
N PRO A 61 3.16 -14.71 15.49
CA PRO A 61 1.79 -14.39 15.91
C PRO A 61 0.87 -14.13 14.70
N ILE A 62 -0.42 -14.43 14.84
CA ILE A 62 -1.40 -14.24 13.75
C ILE A 62 -1.49 -12.78 13.30
N ASP A 63 -1.29 -11.84 14.22
CA ASP A 63 -1.35 -10.39 13.96
C ASP A 63 0.00 -9.80 13.50
N TYR A 64 1.00 -10.66 13.25
CA TYR A 64 2.30 -10.21 12.77
C TYR A 64 2.26 -9.96 11.26
N HIS A 65 2.38 -8.69 10.89
CA HIS A 65 2.46 -8.25 9.50
C HIS A 65 3.87 -7.77 9.19
N VAL A 66 4.49 -8.35 8.16
CA VAL A 66 5.80 -7.88 7.70
C VAL A 66 5.59 -6.79 6.66
N SER A 67 5.98 -5.56 6.99
CA SER A 67 6.01 -4.47 6.02
C SER A 67 6.98 -4.80 4.89
N VAL A 68 6.52 -4.61 3.65
CA VAL A 68 7.33 -4.76 2.44
C VAL A 68 7.59 -3.42 1.76
N ILE A 69 7.25 -2.32 2.43
CA ILE A 69 7.73 -0.98 2.10
C ILE A 69 9.26 -1.00 2.27
N ASP A 70 9.98 -0.39 1.33
CA ASP A 70 11.46 -0.44 1.19
C ASP A 70 12.07 -1.81 0.80
N LEU A 71 11.32 -2.92 0.91
CA LEU A 71 11.71 -4.21 0.33
C LEU A 71 11.33 -4.32 -1.15
N LEU A 72 10.09 -3.92 -1.48
CA LEU A 72 9.52 -4.02 -2.83
C LEU A 72 9.39 -2.66 -3.51
N ILE A 73 9.05 -1.62 -2.74
CA ILE A 73 8.85 -0.26 -3.26
C ILE A 73 9.50 0.72 -2.30
N ASP A 74 10.41 1.55 -2.82
CA ASP A 74 11.03 2.61 -2.04
C ASP A 74 9.95 3.54 -1.44
N LYS A 75 10.01 3.80 -0.13
CA LYS A 75 9.09 4.71 0.58
C LYS A 75 8.99 6.07 -0.11
N LYS A 76 10.10 6.59 -0.63
CA LYS A 76 10.12 7.85 -1.41
C LYS A 76 9.27 7.78 -2.68
N LYS A 77 9.35 6.67 -3.43
CA LYS A 77 8.55 6.47 -4.66
C LYS A 77 7.07 6.30 -4.32
N LEU A 78 6.77 5.58 -3.23
CA LEU A 78 5.41 5.43 -2.72
C LEU A 78 4.80 6.78 -2.35
N LEU A 79 5.51 7.60 -1.56
CA LEU A 79 5.06 8.93 -1.17
C LEU A 79 4.84 9.86 -2.38
N LEU A 80 5.72 9.79 -3.38
CA LEU A 80 5.56 10.57 -4.61
C LEU A 80 4.31 10.13 -5.38
N LEU A 81 4.11 8.82 -5.56
CA LEU A 81 2.93 8.27 -6.22
C LEU A 81 1.63 8.69 -5.51
N LEU A 82 1.59 8.60 -4.18
CA LEU A 82 0.44 9.00 -3.40
C LEU A 82 0.12 10.49 -3.58
N LYS A 83 1.14 11.35 -3.55
CA LYS A 83 0.99 12.80 -3.82
C LYS A 83 0.46 13.07 -5.23
N GLU A 84 1.03 12.42 -6.25
CA GLU A 84 0.57 12.53 -7.64
C GLU A 84 -0.93 12.21 -7.77
N GLN A 85 -1.40 11.13 -7.14
CA GLN A 85 -2.80 10.71 -7.20
C GLN A 85 -3.70 11.62 -6.38
N ALA A 86 -3.26 12.11 -5.22
CA ALA A 86 -4.00 13.09 -4.44
C ALA A 86 -4.23 14.39 -5.20
N GLU A 87 -3.18 14.94 -5.83
CA GLU A 87 -3.31 16.13 -6.67
C GLU A 87 -4.27 15.88 -7.83
N LYS A 88 -4.15 14.74 -8.51
CA LYS A 88 -5.01 14.35 -9.64
C LYS A 88 -6.49 14.27 -9.27
N TYR A 89 -6.81 13.69 -8.11
CA TYR A 89 -8.18 13.49 -7.64
C TYR A 89 -8.66 14.56 -6.65
N ARG A 90 -7.86 15.61 -6.42
CA ARG A 90 -8.13 16.71 -5.46
C ARG A 90 -8.44 16.22 -4.04
N MET A 91 -7.66 15.24 -3.60
CA MET A 91 -7.79 14.62 -2.28
C MET A 91 -6.70 15.12 -1.33
N THR A 92 -6.98 15.09 -0.04
CA THR A 92 -6.00 15.43 0.99
C THR A 92 -5.36 14.15 1.54
N ILE A 93 -4.04 14.17 1.72
CA ILE A 93 -3.28 13.10 2.39
C ILE A 93 -2.59 13.70 3.61
N GLU A 94 -2.78 13.07 4.75
CA GLU A 94 -2.15 13.43 6.02
C GLU A 94 -1.41 12.20 6.57
N ILE A 95 -0.35 11.77 5.87
CA ILE A 95 0.40 10.58 6.28
C ILE A 95 0.99 10.83 7.66
N LYS A 96 0.48 10.09 8.65
CA LYS A 96 1.04 10.11 9.99
C LYS A 96 2.36 9.32 9.98
N PRO A 97 3.38 9.78 10.72
CA PRO A 97 4.58 8.98 10.91
C PRO A 97 4.20 7.64 11.54
N GLU A 98 4.86 6.56 11.13
CA GLU A 98 4.77 5.25 11.80
C GLU A 98 5.18 5.47 13.26
N GLU A 99 4.29 5.15 14.20
CA GLU A 99 4.64 5.10 15.62
C GLU A 99 5.41 3.79 15.82
N ASP A 100 6.69 3.91 16.14
CA ASP A 100 7.60 2.80 16.49
C ASP A 100 7.15 2.02 17.74
#